data_AF-A0AAE1UMD1-F1
#
_entry.id   AF-A0AAE1UMD1-F1
#
_cell.length_a   1.000
_cell.length_b   1.000
_cell.length_c   1.000
_cell.angle_alpha   90.00
_cell.angle_beta   90.00
_cell.angle_gamma   90.00
#
_symmetry.space_group_name_H-M   'P 1'
#
loop_
_entity.id
_entity.type
_entity.pdbx_description
1 polymer ?
#
loop_
_entity_poly.entity_id
_entity_poly.type
_entity_poly.pdbx_seq_one_letter_code
_entity_poly.pdbx_strand_id
1 'polypeptide(L)'
;MKPYPGKDLTDDKRNFNYRLSCARRISENAFGITAAKFRVVQQPIRSKPEYVKKFIFAAVVLHNYLRAQSVPIQPELLESEYVNQGIIVPGQGRQAGAAFVQLQGVVRRHGNEAKAVRDTLKSYFMERGKVSWQEQMATSGPWSTS
;
A
#
# COMPACT_ATOMS: atom_id res chain seq x y z
N MET A 1 0.42 -7.53 -7.47
CA MET A 1 0.52 -7.28 -8.92
C MET A 1 1.93 -6.81 -9.24
N LYS A 2 2.50 -7.16 -10.40
CA LYS A 2 3.86 -6.73 -10.76
C LYS A 2 3.85 -5.41 -11.55
N PRO A 3 4.72 -4.44 -11.22
CA PRO A 3 4.86 -3.21 -12.01
C PRO A 3 5.29 -3.51 -13.45
N TYR A 4 5.13 -2.54 -14.33
CA TYR A 4 5.75 -2.56 -15.66
C TYR A 4 7.28 -2.57 -15.50
N PRO A 5 7.99 -3.51 -16.14
CA PRO A 5 9.45 -3.58 -16.08
C PRO A 5 10.09 -2.59 -17.07
N GLY A 6 11.33 -2.19 -16.81
CA GLY A 6 12.12 -1.29 -17.66
C GLY A 6 12.32 0.09 -17.03
N LYS A 7 13.38 0.78 -17.46
CA LYS A 7 13.68 2.16 -17.05
C LYS A 7 12.99 3.19 -17.97
N ASP A 8 12.92 2.87 -19.27
CA ASP A 8 12.27 3.72 -20.28
C ASP A 8 10.78 3.40 -20.41
N LEU A 9 10.03 3.76 -19.37
CA LEU A 9 8.58 3.62 -19.32
C LEU A 9 7.90 4.87 -19.86
N THR A 10 6.82 4.68 -20.61
CA THR A 10 5.87 5.75 -20.96
C THR A 10 5.25 6.33 -19.68
N ASP A 11 4.82 7.59 -19.73
CA ASP A 11 4.26 8.30 -18.56
C ASP A 11 3.09 7.55 -17.93
N ASP A 12 2.20 6.97 -18.74
CA ASP A 12 1.10 6.12 -18.26
C ASP A 12 1.59 4.94 -17.40
N LYS A 13 2.67 4.29 -17.83
CA LYS A 13 3.24 3.13 -17.10
C LYS A 13 3.97 3.59 -15.84
N ARG A 14 4.64 4.75 -15.87
CA ARG A 14 5.25 5.37 -14.68
C ARG A 14 4.18 5.73 -13.65
N ASN A 15 3.13 6.41 -14.06
CA ASN A 15 1.99 6.77 -13.23
C ASN A 15 1.29 5.55 -12.63
N PHE A 16 1.07 4.51 -13.44
CA PHE A 16 0.54 3.25 -12.95
C PHE A 16 1.45 2.63 -11.88
N ASN A 17 2.75 2.51 -12.13
CA ASN A 17 3.72 1.94 -11.20
C ASN A 17 3.78 2.71 -9.88
N TYR A 18 3.70 4.05 -9.94
CA TYR A 18 3.63 4.91 -8.77
C TYR A 18 2.36 4.62 -7.94
N ARG A 19 1.19 4.63 -8.57
CA ARG A 19 -0.07 4.31 -7.89
C ARG A 19 -0.09 2.91 -7.29
N LEU A 20 0.47 1.92 -7.99
CA LEU A 20 0.63 0.57 -7.48
C LEU A 20 1.52 0.55 -6.23
N SER A 21 2.58 1.35 -6.22
CA SER A 21 3.48 1.48 -5.06
C SER A 21 2.78 2.13 -3.86
N CYS A 22 1.97 3.17 -4.08
CA CYS A 22 1.14 3.76 -3.02
C CYS A 22 0.14 2.75 -2.46
N ALA A 23 -0.59 2.03 -3.32
CA ALA A 23 -1.52 1.00 -2.88
C ALA A 23 -0.84 -0.09 -2.04
N ARG A 24 0.36 -0.55 -2.46
CA ARG A 24 1.16 -1.50 -1.68
C ARG A 24 1.51 -0.92 -0.31
N ARG A 25 2.04 0.31 -0.27
CA ARG A 25 2.45 0.95 0.99
C ARG A 25 1.28 1.13 1.96
N ILE A 26 0.13 1.64 1.50
CA ILE A 26 -1.08 1.77 2.31
C ILE A 26 -1.49 0.42 2.89
N SER A 27 -1.52 -0.63 2.05
CA SER A 27 -1.88 -1.97 2.51
C SER A 27 -0.89 -2.50 3.55
N GLU A 28 0.41 -2.34 3.34
CA GLU A 28 1.47 -2.80 4.27
C GLU A 28 1.43 -2.03 5.59
N ASN A 29 1.22 -0.72 5.54
CA ASN A 29 1.09 0.12 6.74
C ASN A 29 -0.12 -0.31 7.58
N ALA A 30 -1.28 -0.53 6.96
CA ALA A 30 -2.47 -1.00 7.65
C ALA A 30 -2.25 -2.38 8.30
N PHE A 31 -1.61 -3.31 7.59
CA PHE A 31 -1.22 -4.59 8.16
C PHE A 31 -0.17 -4.45 9.27
N GLY A 32 0.74 -3.48 9.17
CA GLY A 32 1.79 -3.25 10.17
C GLY A 32 1.24 -2.75 11.48
N ILE A 33 0.31 -1.79 11.44
CA ILE A 33 -0.42 -1.31 12.61
C ILE A 33 -1.21 -2.46 13.26
N THR A 34 -1.90 -3.25 12.44
CA THR A 34 -2.69 -4.39 12.94
C THR A 34 -1.80 -5.46 13.56
N ALA A 35 -0.69 -5.81 12.91
CA ALA A 35 0.27 -6.78 13.42
C ALA A 35 0.96 -6.29 14.70
N ALA A 36 1.34 -5.02 14.78
CA ALA A 36 1.97 -4.45 15.98
C ALA A 36 1.04 -4.51 17.20
N LYS A 37 -0.27 -4.34 17.01
CA LYS A 37 -1.25 -4.39 18.11
C LYS A 37 -1.75 -5.79 18.44
N PHE A 38 -1.86 -6.67 17.44
CA PHE A 38 -2.50 -7.98 17.63
C PHE A 38 -1.57 -9.12 17.25
N ARG A 39 -1.09 -9.83 18.27
CA ARG A 39 -0.21 -10.99 18.15
C ARG A 39 -0.78 -12.09 17.24
N VAL A 40 -2.11 -12.21 17.13
CA VAL A 40 -2.78 -13.18 16.25
C VAL A 40 -2.39 -13.02 14.78
N VAL A 41 -2.02 -11.82 14.34
CA VAL A 41 -1.62 -11.55 12.94
C VAL A 41 -0.10 -11.74 12.73
N GLN A 42 0.68 -11.80 13.81
CA GLN A 42 2.14 -11.99 13.76
C GLN A 42 2.55 -13.47 13.66
N GLN A 43 1.60 -14.40 13.80
CA GLN A 43 1.86 -15.84 13.82
C GLN A 43 1.01 -16.54 12.77
N PRO A 44 1.45 -17.70 12.23
CA PRO A 44 0.60 -18.51 11.38
C PRO A 44 -0.73 -18.83 12.06
N ILE A 45 -1.82 -18.35 11.47
CA ILE A 45 -3.16 -18.55 12.00
C ILE A 45 -3.57 -20.00 11.70
N ARG A 46 -3.54 -20.86 12.73
CA ARG A 46 -3.97 -22.26 12.65
C ARG A 46 -5.50 -22.37 12.64
N SER A 47 -6.13 -21.86 11.60
CA SER A 47 -7.58 -21.88 11.42
C SER A 47 -7.97 -22.03 9.95
N LYS A 48 -9.22 -22.38 9.68
CA LYS A 48 -9.71 -22.45 8.30
C LYS A 48 -9.76 -21.03 7.69
N PRO A 49 -9.49 -20.87 6.38
CA PRO A 49 -9.49 -19.56 5.71
C PRO A 49 -10.75 -18.72 5.94
N GLU A 50 -11.91 -19.38 6.08
CA GLU A 50 -13.21 -18.75 6.38
C GLU A 50 -13.24 -17.99 7.72
N TYR A 51 -12.48 -18.44 8.73
CA TYR A 51 -12.38 -17.77 10.03
C TYR A 51 -11.27 -16.72 10.08
N VAL A 52 -10.22 -16.88 9.27
CA VAL A 52 -9.13 -15.88 9.19
C VAL A 52 -9.70 -14.51 8.85
N LYS A 53 -10.64 -14.44 7.91
CA LYS A 53 -11.32 -13.18 7.57
C LYS A 53 -12.03 -12.55 8.77
N LYS A 54 -12.68 -13.36 9.60
CA LYS A 54 -13.37 -12.90 10.82
C LYS A 54 -12.38 -12.37 11.86
N PHE A 55 -11.23 -13.02 12.04
CA PHE A 55 -10.19 -12.53 12.95
C PHE A 55 -9.62 -11.17 12.53
N ILE A 56 -9.35 -10.99 11.23
CA ILE A 56 -8.88 -9.70 10.72
C ILE A 56 -9.95 -8.61 10.93
N PHE A 57 -11.22 -8.89 10.63
CA PHE A 57 -12.28 -7.91 10.90
C PHE A 57 -12.44 -7.58 12.38
N ALA A 58 -12.41 -8.59 13.27
CA ALA A 58 -12.46 -8.37 14.70
C ALA A 58 -11.29 -7.51 15.19
N ALA A 59 -10.07 -7.74 14.68
CA ALA A 59 -8.90 -6.93 14.99
C ALA A 59 -9.07 -5.47 14.53
N VAL A 60 -9.60 -5.24 13.33
CA VAL A 60 -9.86 -3.89 12.81
C VAL A 60 -10.95 -3.17 13.61
N VAL A 61 -12.06 -3.85 13.92
CA VAL A 61 -13.15 -3.29 14.73
C VAL A 61 -12.64 -2.93 16.12
N LEU A 62 -11.89 -3.84 16.76
CA LEU A 62 -11.31 -3.61 18.08
C LEU A 62 -10.28 -2.47 18.05
N HIS A 63 -9.44 -2.39 17.02
CA HIS A 63 -8.53 -1.26 16.83
C HIS A 63 -9.27 0.06 16.76
N ASN A 64 -10.32 0.14 15.94
CA ASN A 64 -11.12 1.35 15.78
C ASN A 64 -11.84 1.74 17.08
N TYR A 65 -12.41 0.75 17.78
CA TYR A 65 -13.03 0.97 19.08
C TYR A 65 -12.02 1.54 20.09
N LEU A 66 -10.87 0.89 20.26
CA LEU A 66 -9.83 1.36 21.17
C LEU A 66 -9.30 2.75 20.78
N ARG A 67 -9.19 3.05 19.47
CA ARG A 67 -8.80 4.38 18.98
C ARG A 67 -9.83 5.45 19.33
N ALA A 68 -11.12 5.12 19.29
CA ALA A 68 -12.18 6.04 19.68
C ALA A 68 -12.24 6.28 21.19
N GLN A 69 -11.78 5.33 22.00
CA GLN A 69 -11.74 5.43 23.47
C GLN A 69 -10.43 6.02 24.01
N SER A 70 -9.33 6.00 23.23
CA SER A 70 -8.07 6.63 23.62
C SER A 70 -8.09 8.15 23.44
N VAL A 71 -7.41 8.88 24.33
CA VAL A 71 -7.04 10.30 24.15
C VAL A 71 -6.41 10.48 22.76
N PRO A 72 -6.70 11.57 22.00
CA PRO A 72 -6.20 11.73 20.64
C PRO A 72 -4.71 11.44 20.60
N ILE A 73 -4.33 10.40 19.86
CA ILE A 73 -2.93 10.11 19.59
C ILE A 73 -2.36 11.36 18.93
N GLN A 74 -1.25 11.86 19.48
CA GLN A 74 -0.54 13.00 18.93
C GLN A 74 -0.37 12.83 17.41
N PRO A 75 -0.82 13.81 16.58
CA PRO A 75 -0.79 13.72 15.12
C PRO A 75 0.58 13.30 14.55
N GLU A 76 1.65 13.60 15.28
CA GLU A 76 3.04 13.27 14.99
C GLU A 76 3.31 11.75 14.90
N LEU A 77 2.47 10.91 15.50
CA LEU A 77 2.57 9.45 15.47
C LEU A 77 1.73 8.81 14.35
N LEU A 78 0.85 9.57 13.69
CA LEU A 78 0.05 9.10 12.57
C LEU A 78 0.79 9.36 11.25
N GLU A 79 0.87 8.35 10.39
CA GLU A 79 1.24 8.61 8.99
C GLU A 79 0.10 9.40 8.33
N SER A 80 0.37 10.64 7.93
CA SER A 80 -0.57 11.44 7.15
C SER A 80 -0.17 11.38 5.68
N GLU A 81 -1.07 10.83 4.87
CA GLU A 81 -0.97 10.90 3.42
C GLU A 81 -1.84 12.08 2.96
N TYR A 82 -1.21 13.16 2.49
CA TYR A 82 -1.94 14.22 1.80
C TYR A 82 -2.19 13.76 0.37
N VAL A 83 -3.22 12.92 0.21
CA VAL A 83 -3.61 12.29 -1.07
C VAL A 83 -3.78 13.31 -2.20
N ASN A 84 -4.08 14.57 -1.89
CA ASN A 84 -4.24 15.66 -2.86
C ASN A 84 -2.94 16.37 -3.26
N GLN A 85 -1.84 16.20 -2.50
CA GLN A 85 -0.56 16.87 -2.75
C GLN A 85 0.57 15.89 -3.06
N GLY A 86 0.32 14.57 -2.93
CA GLY A 86 1.34 13.56 -3.19
C GLY A 86 2.47 13.52 -2.16
N ILE A 87 2.35 14.31 -1.08
CA ILE A 87 3.31 14.41 0.01
C ILE A 87 2.97 13.35 1.06
N ILE A 88 4.00 12.65 1.51
CA ILE A 88 3.92 11.59 2.51
C ILE A 88 4.69 12.07 3.73
N VAL A 89 4.01 12.22 4.86
CA VAL A 89 4.66 12.54 6.13
C VAL A 89 4.74 11.24 6.95
N PRO A 90 5.95 10.66 7.12
CA PRO A 90 6.12 9.48 7.96
C PRO A 90 5.82 9.84 9.42
N GLY A 91 4.96 9.06 10.08
CA GLY A 91 4.74 9.18 11.52
C GLY A 91 6.00 8.76 12.30
N GLN A 92 6.31 9.47 13.38
CA GLN A 92 7.54 9.30 14.17
C GLN A 92 7.62 7.95 14.92
N GLY A 93 6.53 7.17 14.97
CA GLY A 93 6.41 5.93 15.76
C GLY A 93 7.18 4.71 15.24
N ARG A 94 8.01 4.83 14.20
CA ARG A 94 8.82 3.70 13.69
C ARG A 94 10.07 3.50 14.56
N GLN A 95 9.90 2.95 15.77
CA GLN A 95 11.02 2.22 16.38
C GLN A 95 11.26 0.93 15.58
N ALA A 96 12.52 0.71 15.22
CA ALA A 96 13.01 -0.11 14.10
C ALA A 96 12.86 -1.64 14.25
N GLY A 97 11.73 -2.16 14.72
CA GLY A 97 11.58 -3.58 15.07
C GLY A 97 10.78 -4.48 14.12
N ALA A 98 9.95 -3.92 13.22
CA ALA A 98 8.97 -4.72 12.46
C ALA A 98 8.74 -4.21 11.04
N ALA A 99 9.82 -3.90 10.31
CA ALA A 99 9.68 -3.73 8.87
C ALA A 99 9.20 -5.07 8.28
N PHE A 100 8.07 -5.08 7.59
CA PHE A 100 7.70 -6.23 6.76
C PHE A 100 8.89 -6.53 5.85
N VAL A 101 9.41 -7.75 5.95
CA VAL A 101 10.45 -8.24 5.05
C VAL A 101 9.92 -8.05 3.63
N GLN A 102 10.71 -7.39 2.78
CA GLN A 102 10.43 -7.32 1.35
C GLN A 102 10.15 -8.74 0.86
N LEU A 103 8.92 -9.01 0.41
CA LEU A 103 8.59 -10.32 -0.13
C LEU A 103 9.60 -10.65 -1.23
N GLN A 104 10.38 -11.72 -1.04
CA GLN A 104 11.31 -12.18 -2.05
C GLN A 104 10.56 -12.32 -3.38
N GLY A 105 11.05 -11.63 -4.40
CA GLY A 105 10.47 -11.69 -5.72
C GLY A 105 10.61 -13.10 -6.27
N VAL A 106 9.57 -13.91 -6.17
CA VAL A 106 9.54 -15.20 -6.84
C VAL A 106 9.54 -14.92 -8.34
N VAL A 107 10.60 -15.33 -9.03
CA VAL A 107 10.72 -15.22 -10.49
C VAL A 107 9.73 -16.20 -11.12
N ARG A 108 8.47 -15.80 -11.24
CA ARG A 108 7.47 -16.50 -12.07
C ARG A 108 7.15 -15.65 -13.28
N ARG A 109 7.16 -16.26 -14.47
CA ARG A 109 6.55 -15.66 -15.65
C ARG A 109 5.05 -15.52 -15.37
N HIS A 110 4.57 -14.29 -15.33
CA HIS A 110 3.16 -13.98 -15.13
C HIS A 110 2.37 -14.44 -16.36
N GLY A 111 1.24 -15.11 -16.14
CA GLY A 111 0.32 -15.48 -17.21
C GLY A 111 -0.21 -14.25 -17.95
N ASN A 112 -0.65 -14.45 -19.20
CA ASN A 112 -1.18 -13.37 -20.04
C ASN A 112 -2.36 -12.64 -19.38
N GLU A 113 -3.18 -13.36 -18.62
CA GLU A 113 -4.29 -12.80 -17.85
C GLU A 113 -3.85 -11.75 -16.82
N ALA A 114 -2.77 -12.00 -16.08
CA ALA A 114 -2.25 -11.03 -15.10
C ALA A 114 -1.73 -9.74 -15.77
N LYS A 115 -1.23 -9.84 -17.02
CA LYS A 115 -0.86 -8.66 -17.81
C LYS A 115 -2.11 -7.92 -18.26
N ALA A 116 -3.13 -8.62 -18.74
CA ALA A 116 -4.40 -8.03 -19.14
C ALA A 116 -5.05 -7.25 -18.00
N VAL A 117 -5.16 -7.82 -16.79
CA VAL A 117 -5.69 -7.11 -15.61
C VAL A 117 -4.89 -5.84 -15.31
N ARG A 118 -3.56 -5.90 -15.40
CA ARG A 118 -2.70 -4.73 -15.20
C ARG A 118 -2.96 -3.66 -16.25
N ASP A 119 -3.07 -4.04 -17.52
CA ASP A 119 -3.33 -3.12 -18.62
C ASP A 119 -4.74 -2.49 -18.51
N THR A 120 -5.75 -3.26 -18.12
CA THR A 120 -7.11 -2.77 -17.82
C THR A 120 -7.09 -1.74 -16.70
N LEU A 121 -6.40 -2.02 -15.58
CA LEU A 121 -6.28 -1.07 -14.48
C LEU A 121 -5.51 0.18 -14.88
N LYS A 122 -4.44 0.05 -15.67
CA LYS A 122 -3.70 1.17 -16.23
C LYS A 122 -4.62 2.08 -17.04
N SER A 123 -5.37 1.53 -18.00
CA SER A 123 -6.32 2.31 -18.81
C SER A 123 -7.36 3.02 -17.94
N TYR A 124 -7.96 2.30 -16.98
CA TYR A 124 -8.91 2.91 -16.03
C TYR A 124 -8.28 4.09 -15.28
N PHE A 125 -7.05 3.94 -14.79
CA PHE A 125 -6.35 4.96 -14.02
C PHE A 125 -5.88 6.16 -14.86
N MET A 126 -5.72 6.02 -16.18
CA MET A 126 -5.40 7.14 -17.07
C MET A 126 -6.64 7.88 -17.56
N GLU A 127 -7.81 7.23 -17.52
CA GLU A 127 -9.08 7.79 -17.97
C GLU A 127 -9.99 8.10 -16.77
N ARG A 128 -10.95 7.21 -16.48
CA ARG A 128 -12.00 7.42 -15.47
C ARG A 128 -11.47 7.63 -14.07
N GLY A 129 -10.35 7.01 -13.74
CA GLY A 129 -9.68 7.08 -12.44
C GLY A 129 -8.53 8.08 -12.39
N LYS A 130 -8.42 8.99 -13.36
CA LYS A 130 -7.38 10.02 -13.43
C LYS A 130 -7.50 10.99 -12.25
N VAL A 131 -6.35 11.31 -11.66
CA VAL A 131 -6.24 12.26 -10.54
C VAL A 131 -5.39 13.46 -10.97
N SER A 132 -5.69 14.65 -10.45
CA SER A 132 -5.08 15.92 -10.88
C SER A 132 -3.56 15.96 -10.72
N TRP A 133 -3.02 15.27 -9.70
CA TRP A 133 -1.60 15.28 -9.38
C TRP A 133 -0.77 14.24 -10.16
N GLN A 134 -1.38 13.33 -10.93
CA GLN A 134 -0.62 12.22 -11.53
C GLN A 134 0.35 12.69 -12.64
N GLU A 135 0.04 13.76 -13.34
CA GLU A 135 0.91 14.30 -14.40
C GLU A 135 2.18 14.94 -13.83
N GLN A 136 2.07 15.56 -12.65
CA GLN A 136 3.20 16.12 -11.92
C GLN A 136 4.12 14.99 -11.40
N MET A 137 3.55 13.87 -10.94
CA MET A 137 4.32 12.72 -10.48
C MET A 137 5.14 12.03 -11.58
N ALA A 138 4.62 11.98 -12.82
CA ALA A 138 5.35 11.46 -13.97
C ALA A 138 6.63 12.25 -14.27
N THR A 139 6.56 13.58 -14.08
CA THR A 139 7.59 14.53 -14.47
C THR A 139 8.57 14.89 -13.35
N SER A 140 8.16 14.80 -12.08
CA SER A 140 8.95 15.30 -10.93
C SER A 140 9.05 14.33 -9.75
N GLY A 141 8.57 13.09 -9.88
CA GLY A 141 8.68 12.09 -8.83
C GLY A 141 10.14 11.66 -8.58
N PRO A 142 10.47 11.05 -7.41
CA PRO A 142 11.83 10.61 -7.04
C PRO A 142 12.43 9.51 -7.96
N TRP A 143 11.76 9.19 -9.06
CA TRP A 143 12.15 8.24 -10.10
C TRP A 143 12.15 8.87 -11.51
N SER A 144 11.94 10.19 -11.64
CA SER A 144 12.19 10.92 -12.89
C SER A 144 13.70 11.02 -13.08
N THR A 145 14.22 10.21 -13.99
CA THR A 145 15.56 10.39 -14.53
C THR A 145 15.59 11.74 -15.24
N SER A 146 16.21 12.73 -14.59
CA SER A 146 16.97 13.76 -15.31
C SER A 146 18.03 13.11 -16.18
#